data_AF-A0A3L8P838-F1
#
_entry.id   AF-A0A3L8P838-F1
#
_cell.length_a   1.000
_cell.length_b   1.000
_cell.length_c   1.000
_cell.angle_alpha   90.00
_cell.angle_beta   90.00
_cell.angle_gamma   90.00
#
_symmetry.space_group_name_H-M   'P 1'
#
loop_
_entity.id
_entity.type
_entity.pdbx_description
1 polymer ?
#
loop_
_entity_poly.entity_id
_entity_poly.type
_entity_poly.pdbx_seq_one_letter_code
_entity_poly.pdbx_strand_id
1 'polypeptide(L)'
;RLPGMPTARAVARFVEKPDAETAAAYLATGAFSWNAGMFVTRADVLLGHLERLHPPLHEGLRTIAAAWDTPRRDEVLDEHWPRLTRISIDHAVAEPVSLDGGVA
;
A
#
# COMPACT_ATOMS: atom_id res chain seq x y z
N ARG A 1 -2.58 21.09 -0.86
CA ARG A 1 -2.34 20.94 -2.32
C ARG A 1 -0.85 20.88 -2.52
N LEU A 2 -0.38 20.04 -3.43
CA LEU A 2 1.05 19.97 -3.71
C LEU A 2 1.49 21.17 -4.58
N PRO A 3 2.68 21.77 -4.34
CA PRO A 3 3.20 22.84 -5.19
C PRO A 3 3.27 22.41 -6.66
N GLY A 4 2.78 23.26 -7.57
CA GLY A 4 2.77 22.97 -9.01
C GLY A 4 1.71 21.94 -9.48
N MET A 5 0.92 21.36 -8.58
CA MET A 5 -0.12 20.37 -8.91
C MET A 5 -1.50 20.84 -8.42
N PRO A 6 -2.30 21.51 -9.27
CA PRO A 6 -3.52 22.19 -8.83
C PRO A 6 -4.61 21.26 -8.29
N THR A 7 -4.61 19.99 -8.73
CA THR A 7 -5.59 18.97 -8.36
C THR A 7 -5.09 17.97 -7.31
N ALA A 8 -3.77 17.91 -7.04
CA ALA A 8 -3.19 16.94 -6.10
C ALA A 8 -3.16 17.47 -4.66
N ARG A 9 -3.33 16.58 -3.68
CA ARG A 9 -3.41 16.94 -2.26
C ARG A 9 -2.70 15.89 -1.41
N ALA A 10 -1.65 16.31 -0.71
CA ALA A 10 -1.07 15.52 0.38
C ALA A 10 -2.18 14.99 1.31
N VAL A 11 -2.20 13.68 1.51
CA VAL A 11 -3.15 12.99 2.37
C VAL A 11 -2.60 13.03 3.78
N ALA A 12 -3.29 13.73 4.68
CA ALA A 12 -2.89 13.85 6.07
C ALA A 12 -3.15 12.56 6.87
N ARG A 13 -4.17 11.79 6.46
CA ARG A 13 -4.52 10.51 7.08
C ARG A 13 -5.33 9.67 6.09
N PHE A 14 -4.97 8.40 5.98
CA PHE A 14 -5.73 7.37 5.31
C PHE A 14 -6.33 6.43 6.37
N VAL A 15 -7.58 6.03 6.21
CA VAL A 15 -8.27 5.14 7.17
C VAL A 15 -9.02 4.09 6.36
N GLU A 16 -8.66 2.82 6.55
CA GLU A 16 -9.34 1.71 5.89
C GLU A 16 -10.55 1.24 6.71
N LYS A 17 -11.74 1.28 6.10
CA LYS A 17 -12.99 0.71 6.65
C LYS A 17 -13.29 1.11 8.12
N PRO A 18 -13.50 2.41 8.41
CA PRO A 18 -13.96 2.84 9.74
C PRO A 18 -15.34 2.25 10.07
N ASP A 19 -15.67 2.19 11.37
CA ASP A 19 -17.04 1.89 11.80
C ASP A 19 -18.03 2.99 11.35
N ALA A 20 -19.32 2.69 11.44
CA ALA A 20 -20.38 3.54 10.92
C ALA A 20 -20.44 4.93 11.60
N GLU A 21 -20.18 4.99 12.90
CA GLU A 21 -20.20 6.24 13.67
C GLU A 21 -19.02 7.13 13.23
N THR A 22 -17.83 6.55 13.16
CA THR A 22 -16.61 7.20 12.68
C THR A 22 -16.76 7.68 11.24
N ALA A 23 -17.35 6.86 10.35
CA ALA A 23 -17.60 7.23 8.96
C ALA A 23 -18.57 8.42 8.84
N ALA A 24 -19.64 8.45 9.65
CA ALA A 24 -20.59 9.56 9.67
C ALA A 24 -19.91 10.86 10.10
N ALA A 25 -19.03 10.80 11.12
CA ALA A 25 -18.23 11.94 11.55
C ALA A 25 -17.32 12.44 10.43
N TYR A 26 -16.65 11.55 9.69
CA TYR A 26 -15.79 11.93 8.55
C TYR A 26 -16.56 12.66 7.45
N LEU A 27 -17.73 12.15 7.07
CA LEU A 27 -18.59 12.79 6.07
C LEU A 27 -19.05 14.18 6.51
N ALA A 28 -19.42 14.34 7.79
CA ALA A 28 -19.87 15.62 8.32
C ALA A 28 -18.79 16.72 8.25
N THR A 29 -17.50 16.36 8.31
CA THR A 29 -16.41 17.34 8.17
C THR A 29 -16.22 17.85 6.74
N GLY A 30 -16.62 17.07 5.72
CA GLY A 30 -16.27 17.33 4.31
C GLY A 30 -14.77 17.23 3.98
N ALA A 31 -13.93 16.82 4.95
CA ALA A 31 -12.48 16.74 4.79
C ALA A 31 -11.99 15.38 4.28
N PHE A 32 -12.87 14.37 4.26
CA PHE A 32 -12.57 13.01 3.80
C PHE A 32 -13.11 12.76 2.40
N SER A 33 -12.46 11.87 1.68
CA SER A 33 -12.91 11.35 0.39
C SER A 33 -12.83 9.83 0.42
N TRP A 34 -13.67 9.17 -0.37
CA TRP A 34 -13.61 7.72 -0.52
C TRP A 34 -12.36 7.31 -1.29
N ASN A 35 -11.63 6.32 -0.77
CA ASN A 35 -10.57 5.67 -1.54
C ASN A 35 -11.21 4.87 -2.70
N ALA A 36 -10.76 5.12 -3.92
CA ALA A 36 -11.25 4.42 -5.12
C ALA A 36 -10.60 3.04 -5.33
N GLY A 37 -9.63 2.67 -4.47
CA GLY A 37 -8.88 1.41 -4.60
C GLY A 37 -7.86 1.41 -5.74
N MET A 38 -7.49 2.60 -6.25
CA MET A 38 -6.49 2.77 -7.30
C MET A 38 -5.26 3.48 -6.74
N PHE A 39 -4.08 2.91 -7.01
CA PHE A 39 -2.79 3.44 -6.56
C PHE A 39 -1.84 3.59 -7.74
N VAL A 40 -1.07 4.68 -7.76
CA VAL A 40 0.03 4.89 -8.70
C VAL A 40 1.28 5.19 -7.88
N THR A 41 2.31 4.38 -8.05
CA THR A 41 3.57 4.51 -7.32
C THR A 41 4.73 3.96 -8.16
N ARG A 42 5.93 4.45 -7.89
CA ARG A 42 7.15 3.87 -8.47
C ARG A 42 7.44 2.54 -7.78
N ALA A 43 7.85 1.53 -8.55
CA ALA A 43 7.99 0.17 -8.04
C ALA A 43 9.01 0.05 -6.89
N ASP A 44 10.13 0.78 -6.99
CA ASP A 44 11.16 0.87 -5.94
C ASP A 44 10.63 1.52 -4.64
N VAL A 45 9.77 2.55 -4.74
CA VAL A 45 9.16 3.21 -3.59
C VAL A 45 8.21 2.26 -2.87
N LEU A 46 7.36 1.54 -3.62
CA LEU A 46 6.49 0.52 -3.05
C LEU A 46 7.29 -0.60 -2.36
N LEU A 47 8.32 -1.11 -3.04
CA LEU A 47 9.18 -2.16 -2.46
C LEU A 47 9.92 -1.67 -1.22
N GLY A 48 10.43 -0.44 -1.20
CA GLY A 48 11.07 0.14 -0.01
C GLY A 48 10.11 0.34 1.17
N HIS A 49 8.85 0.67 0.90
CA HIS A 49 7.82 0.67 1.95
C HIS A 49 7.55 -0.74 2.50
N LEU A 50 7.46 -1.75 1.62
CA LEU A 50 7.29 -3.13 2.05
C LEU A 50 8.50 -3.67 2.80
N GLU A 51 9.72 -3.31 2.42
CA GLU A 51 10.95 -3.67 3.14
C GLU A 51 10.91 -3.13 4.58
N ARG A 52 10.52 -1.87 4.74
CA ARG A 52 10.42 -1.22 6.05
C ARG A 52 9.27 -1.75 6.91
N LEU A 53 8.07 -1.88 6.33
CA LEU A 53 6.83 -2.12 7.07
C LEU A 53 6.48 -3.61 7.17
N HIS A 54 6.87 -4.41 6.18
CA HIS A 54 6.59 -5.83 6.08
C HIS A 54 7.81 -6.62 5.58
N PRO A 55 8.96 -6.63 6.30
CA PRO A 55 10.19 -7.26 5.82
C PRO A 55 10.01 -8.71 5.34
N PRO A 56 9.25 -9.61 6.03
CA PRO A 56 9.06 -10.98 5.54
C PRO A 56 8.31 -11.05 4.20
N LEU A 57 7.34 -10.17 3.98
CA LEU A 57 6.62 -10.07 2.71
C LEU A 57 7.56 -9.56 1.60
N HIS A 58 8.36 -8.53 1.89
CA HIS A 58 9.38 -8.03 0.98
C HIS A 58 10.36 -9.15 0.57
N GLU A 59 10.95 -9.86 1.52
CA GLU A 59 11.92 -10.94 1.23
C GLU A 59 11.30 -12.07 0.40
N GLY A 60 10.06 -12.45 0.70
CA GLY A 60 9.35 -13.46 -0.08
C GLY A 60 9.08 -13.00 -1.53
N LEU A 61 8.68 -11.74 -1.71
CA LEU A 61 8.51 -11.14 -3.04
C LEU A 61 9.83 -11.04 -3.80
N ARG A 62 10.93 -10.66 -3.14
CA ARG A 62 12.28 -10.63 -3.73
C ARG A 62 12.74 -12.01 -4.18
N THR A 63 12.46 -13.05 -3.39
CA THR A 63 12.78 -14.44 -3.73
C THR A 63 12.03 -14.89 -4.99
N ILE A 64 10.72 -14.62 -5.06
CA ILE A 64 9.90 -14.93 -6.25
C ILE A 64 10.41 -14.15 -7.47
N ALA A 65 10.69 -12.85 -7.31
CA ALA A 65 11.20 -12.01 -8.39
C ALA A 65 12.54 -12.49 -8.95
N ALA A 66 13.44 -12.98 -8.10
CA ALA A 66 14.75 -13.50 -8.53
C ALA A 66 14.64 -14.76 -9.41
N ALA A 67 13.56 -15.54 -9.26
CA ALA A 67 13.31 -16.74 -10.05
C ALA A 67 12.45 -16.49 -11.30
N TRP A 68 11.90 -15.29 -11.48
CA TRP A 68 10.80 -15.01 -12.40
C TRP A 68 11.11 -15.34 -13.87
N ASP A 69 12.31 -15.01 -14.32
CA ASP A 69 12.76 -15.24 -15.70
C ASP A 69 13.56 -16.56 -15.86
N THR A 70 13.41 -17.49 -14.90
CA THR A 70 14.11 -18.77 -14.89
C THR A 70 13.14 -19.95 -15.04
N PRO A 71 13.62 -21.15 -15.41
CA PRO A 71 12.79 -22.37 -15.41
C PRO A 71 12.21 -22.74 -14.03
N ARG A 72 12.72 -22.16 -12.93
CA ARG A 72 12.25 -22.42 -11.57
C ARG A 72 11.11 -21.51 -11.11
N ARG A 73 10.64 -20.59 -11.96
CA ARG A 73 9.59 -19.62 -11.60
C ARG A 73 8.40 -20.29 -10.89
N ASP A 74 7.84 -21.32 -11.49
CA ASP A 74 6.60 -21.93 -11.01
C ASP A 74 6.84 -22.69 -9.69
N GLU A 75 7.97 -23.41 -9.57
CA GLU A 75 8.42 -24.07 -8.33
C GLU A 75 8.54 -23.05 -7.18
N VAL A 76 9.28 -21.96 -7.39
CA VAL A 76 9.52 -20.93 -6.36
C VAL A 76 8.23 -20.18 -6.03
N LEU A 77 7.39 -19.88 -7.03
CA LEU A 77 6.10 -19.23 -6.81
C LEU A 77 5.19 -20.11 -5.94
N ASP A 78 5.02 -21.37 -6.29
CA ASP A 78 4.17 -22.32 -5.56
C ASP A 78 4.66 -22.56 -4.14
N GLU A 79 5.98 -22.56 -3.94
CA GLU A 79 6.58 -22.71 -2.62
C GLU A 79 6.32 -21.47 -1.75
N HIS A 80 6.63 -20.27 -2.26
CA HIS A 80 6.68 -19.06 -1.46
C HIS A 80 5.36 -18.31 -1.36
N TRP A 81 4.58 -18.23 -2.45
CA TRP A 81 3.37 -17.41 -2.52
C TRP A 81 2.33 -17.75 -1.43
N PRO A 82 2.01 -19.02 -1.14
CA PRO A 82 1.03 -19.36 -0.12
C PRO A 82 1.44 -18.96 1.31
N ARG A 83 2.74 -18.73 1.54
CA ARG A 83 3.31 -18.38 2.85
C ARG A 83 3.44 -16.87 3.04
N LEU A 84 3.25 -16.07 1.99
CA LEU A 84 3.29 -14.62 2.11
C LEU A 84 2.14 -14.11 2.97
N THR A 85 2.41 -13.07 3.76
CA THR A 85 1.39 -12.42 4.58
C THR A 85 0.25 -11.91 3.69
N ARG A 86 -0.97 -12.39 3.96
CA ARG A 86 -2.18 -11.93 3.26
C ARG A 86 -2.67 -10.63 3.90
N ILE A 87 -2.34 -9.51 3.29
CA ILE A 87 -2.71 -8.17 3.75
C ILE A 87 -3.05 -7.27 2.56
N SER A 88 -4.00 -6.35 2.72
CA SER A 88 -4.32 -5.36 1.69
C SER A 88 -3.25 -4.27 1.63
N ILE A 89 -3.08 -3.66 0.45
CA ILE A 89 -2.16 -2.53 0.28
C ILE A 89 -2.57 -1.32 1.14
N ASP A 90 -3.88 -1.15 1.40
CA ASP A 90 -4.42 -0.11 2.25
C ASP A 90 -3.82 -0.16 3.66
N HIS A 91 -3.88 -1.33 4.30
CA HIS A 91 -3.31 -1.54 5.63
C HIS A 91 -1.79 -1.67 5.60
N ALA A 92 -1.24 -2.33 4.59
CA ALA A 92 0.20 -2.62 4.54
C ALA A 92 1.05 -1.39 4.23
N VAL A 93 0.49 -0.43 3.48
CA VAL A 93 1.23 0.71 2.94
C VAL A 93 0.47 2.02 3.09
N ALA A 94 -0.75 2.14 2.55
CA ALA A 94 -1.40 3.44 2.42
C ALA A 94 -1.66 4.13 3.78
N GLU A 95 -2.24 3.40 4.73
CA GLU A 95 -2.49 3.87 6.09
C GLU A 95 -1.22 4.29 6.84
N PRO A 96 -0.21 3.40 7.05
CA PRO A 96 1.01 3.78 7.75
C PRO A 96 1.81 4.88 7.04
N VAL A 97 1.92 4.84 5.71
CA VAL A 97 2.69 5.83 4.94
C VAL A 97 1.98 7.19 4.90
N SER A 98 0.65 7.23 4.99
CA SER A 98 -0.08 8.51 5.07
C SER A 98 0.28 9.31 6.32
N LEU A 99 0.55 8.63 7.44
CA LEU A 99 0.96 9.26 8.70
C LEU A 99 2.36 9.88 8.61
N ASP A 100 3.21 9.32 7.75
CA ASP A 100 4.54 9.84 7.42
C ASP A 100 4.49 10.94 6.33
N GLY A 101 3.29 11.27 5.82
CA GLY A 101 3.09 12.24 4.74
C GLY A 101 3.50 11.75 3.34
N GLY A 102 3.67 10.43 3.16
CA GLY A 102 4.12 9.82 1.91
C GLY A 102 3.02 9.51 0.88
N VAL A 103 1.79 9.98 1.12
CA VAL A 103 0.63 9.77 0.24
C VAL A 103 0.05 11.12 -0.19
N ALA A 104 -0.36 11.25 -1.46
CA ALA A 104 -0.87 12.50 -2.03
C ALA A 104 -1.90 12.33 -3.16
#